data_AF-B8BZK5-F1
#
_entry.id   AF-B8BZK5-F1
#
_cell.length_a   1.000
_cell.length_b   1.000
_cell.length_c   1.000
_cell.angle_alpha   90.00
_cell.angle_beta   90.00
_cell.angle_gamma   90.00
#
_symmetry.space_group_name_H-M   'P 1'
#
loop_
_entity.id
_entity.type
_entity.pdbx_description
1 polymer ?
#
loop_
_entity_poly.entity_id
_entity_poly.type
_entity_poly.pdbx_seq_one_letter_code
_entity_poly.pdbx_strand_id
1 'polypeptide(L)'
;MPPKKKKQEEQSKKALQKKKEKLLEDKTFGLKNKNKSNKVQQFVNAQKQSIMNTGTTATTRKAEEQKKQEKLARKALQKAKKAEEEALFGEALMAVSKKGGSKFDGKEGKVEAKGRDHDDGEKKGGTSRAMKMMFQMDAKEMEERLKEDPNYVPTLEDKIEAERQKKLAELKASGNKGTPVTEATFKEWQERKRKRKEAEAKKLVEQEMKKKKGGKGLSVLSGRELYNYKKDLFKDQDDGGEDVTIDDVAEKVDASLFLEGDDDLDDIGDD
;
A
#
# COMPACT_ATOMS: atom_id res chain seq x y z
N MET A 1 26.60 39.59 -5.50
CA MET A 1 27.02 38.37 -6.21
C MET A 1 27.14 37.22 -5.21
N PRO A 2 26.32 36.16 -5.28
CA PRO A 2 26.42 35.03 -4.36
C PRO A 2 27.47 33.99 -4.87
N PRO A 3 28.19 33.30 -3.97
CA PRO A 3 29.31 32.45 -4.35
C PRO A 3 28.87 31.08 -4.90
N LYS A 4 29.60 30.61 -5.92
CA LYS A 4 29.41 29.32 -6.62
C LYS A 4 29.55 28.14 -5.64
N LYS A 5 28.50 27.32 -5.51
CA LYS A 5 28.55 25.98 -4.88
C LYS A 5 29.48 25.07 -5.68
N LYS A 6 30.43 24.44 -4.98
CA LYS A 6 31.37 23.43 -5.49
C LYS A 6 30.63 22.21 -6.06
N LYS A 7 30.78 21.99 -7.37
CA LYS A 7 30.49 20.71 -8.06
C LYS A 7 31.72 19.79 -7.97
N GLN A 8 31.99 19.22 -6.80
CA GLN A 8 33.03 18.20 -6.65
C GLN A 8 32.56 17.17 -5.62
N GLU A 9 31.86 16.13 -6.07
CA GLU A 9 31.83 14.77 -5.48
C GLU A 9 30.73 13.93 -6.13
N GLU A 10 30.81 13.72 -7.44
CA GLU A 10 30.09 12.61 -8.07
C GLU A 10 30.92 12.10 -9.25
N GLN A 11 32.11 11.56 -8.95
CA GLN A 11 32.76 10.69 -9.92
C GLN A 11 31.83 9.48 -10.12
N SER A 12 31.16 9.46 -11.27
CA SER A 12 30.18 8.43 -11.66
C SER A 12 30.63 7.02 -11.26
N LYS A 13 29.69 6.17 -10.81
CA LYS A 13 29.94 4.74 -10.49
C LYS A 13 30.76 4.02 -11.58
N LYS A 14 30.59 4.44 -12.83
CA LYS A 14 31.33 3.98 -14.02
C LYS A 14 32.83 4.32 -13.98
N ALA A 15 33.21 5.50 -13.48
CA ALA A 15 34.61 5.88 -13.30
C ALA A 15 35.29 5.06 -12.19
N LEU A 16 34.57 4.74 -11.11
CA LEU A 16 35.06 3.87 -10.04
C LEU A 16 35.24 2.41 -10.51
N GLN A 17 34.30 1.90 -11.32
CA GLN A 17 34.40 0.58 -11.95
C GLN A 17 35.62 0.46 -12.87
N LYS A 18 35.84 1.45 -13.75
CA LYS A 18 37.02 1.49 -14.63
C LYS A 18 38.35 1.51 -13.85
N LYS A 19 38.41 2.22 -12.71
CA LYS A 19 39.59 2.21 -11.84
C LYS A 19 39.83 0.83 -11.21
N LYS A 20 38.76 0.15 -10.77
CA LYS A 20 38.84 -1.22 -10.24
C LYS A 20 39.24 -2.24 -11.31
N GLU A 21 38.73 -2.11 -12.53
CA GLU A 21 39.11 -2.94 -13.68
C GLU A 21 40.58 -2.75 -14.06
N LYS A 22 41.07 -1.50 -14.14
CA LYS A 22 42.48 -1.22 -14.40
C LYS A 22 43.41 -1.83 -13.34
N LEU A 23 43.05 -1.70 -12.06
CA LEU A 23 43.79 -2.33 -10.95
C LEU A 23 43.80 -3.86 -11.03
N LEU A 24 42.70 -4.47 -11.48
CA LEU A 24 42.64 -5.91 -11.72
C LEU A 24 43.57 -6.30 -12.86
N GLU A 25 43.50 -5.57 -13.98
CA GLU A 25 44.31 -5.82 -15.16
C GLU A 25 45.81 -5.71 -14.87
N ASP A 26 46.23 -4.72 -14.07
CA ASP A 26 47.63 -4.52 -13.68
C ASP A 26 48.13 -5.63 -12.75
N LYS A 27 47.34 -6.03 -11.74
CA LYS A 27 47.74 -7.10 -10.79
C LYS A 27 47.69 -8.50 -11.38
N THR A 28 46.90 -8.68 -12.45
CA THR A 28 46.78 -9.95 -13.18
C THR A 28 47.51 -9.93 -14.51
N PHE A 29 48.25 -8.84 -14.80
CA PHE A 29 49.05 -8.68 -15.99
C PHE A 29 50.16 -9.75 -16.02
N GLY A 30 50.29 -10.45 -17.14
CA GLY A 30 51.25 -11.55 -17.29
C GLY A 30 50.75 -12.93 -16.85
N LEU A 31 49.68 -13.04 -16.06
CA LEU A 31 49.05 -14.34 -15.75
C LEU A 31 48.03 -14.78 -16.81
N LYS A 32 47.63 -13.86 -17.71
CA LYS A 32 46.61 -14.11 -18.76
C LYS A 32 46.96 -15.29 -19.69
N ASN A 33 48.24 -15.54 -19.93
CA ASN A 33 48.73 -16.66 -20.78
C ASN A 33 48.87 -18.00 -20.02
N LYS A 34 48.66 -18.00 -18.70
CA LYS A 34 48.69 -19.17 -17.80
C LYS A 34 47.35 -19.41 -17.08
N ASN A 35 46.28 -18.79 -17.58
CA ASN A 35 44.91 -18.87 -17.04
C ASN A 35 44.28 -20.27 -17.03
N LYS A 36 44.96 -21.30 -17.55
CA LYS A 36 44.51 -22.70 -17.50
C LYS A 36 44.90 -23.42 -16.21
N SER A 37 45.84 -22.89 -15.44
CA SER A 37 46.24 -23.48 -14.16
C SER A 37 45.25 -23.12 -13.05
N ASN A 38 44.71 -24.13 -12.35
CA ASN A 38 43.78 -23.92 -11.23
C ASN A 38 44.35 -22.97 -10.16
N LYS A 39 45.66 -23.02 -9.89
CA LYS A 39 46.31 -22.16 -8.89
C LYS A 39 46.38 -20.70 -9.36
N VAL A 40 46.58 -20.48 -10.65
CA VAL A 40 46.53 -19.15 -11.27
C VAL A 40 45.10 -18.60 -11.28
N GLN A 41 44.10 -19.45 -11.59
CA GLN A 41 42.69 -19.05 -11.53
C GLN A 41 42.26 -18.65 -10.11
N GLN A 42 42.66 -19.42 -9.09
CA GLN A 42 42.39 -19.08 -7.69
C GLN A 42 43.02 -17.74 -7.29
N PHE A 43 44.26 -17.48 -7.70
CA PHE A 43 44.94 -16.21 -7.44
C PHE A 43 44.25 -15.01 -8.10
N VAL A 44 43.89 -15.13 -9.38
CA VAL A 44 43.14 -14.11 -10.13
C VAL A 44 41.78 -13.85 -9.47
N ASN A 45 41.07 -14.89 -9.04
CA ASN A 45 39.80 -14.77 -8.35
C ASN A 45 39.96 -14.09 -6.98
N ALA A 46 40.99 -14.41 -6.21
CA ALA A 46 41.27 -13.79 -4.91
C ALA A 46 41.57 -12.29 -5.05
N GLN A 47 42.38 -11.90 -6.04
CA GLN A 47 42.65 -10.48 -6.33
C GLN A 47 41.43 -9.73 -6.84
N LYS A 48 40.59 -10.38 -7.67
CA LYS A 48 39.30 -9.83 -8.10
C LYS A 48 38.38 -9.54 -6.92
N GLN A 49 38.25 -10.48 -5.99
CA GLN A 49 37.45 -10.28 -4.78
C GLN A 49 38.03 -9.16 -3.90
N SER A 50 39.34 -9.13 -3.69
CA SER A 50 40.00 -8.09 -2.90
C SER A 50 39.74 -6.69 -3.47
N ILE A 51 39.96 -6.48 -4.78
CA ILE A 51 39.79 -5.17 -5.44
C ILE A 51 38.32 -4.75 -5.51
N MET A 52 37.41 -5.67 -5.85
CA MET A 52 35.98 -5.35 -5.93
C MET A 52 35.40 -4.97 -4.56
N ASN A 53 35.90 -5.59 -3.50
CA ASN A 53 35.43 -5.39 -2.13
C ASN A 53 36.14 -4.25 -1.39
N THR A 54 37.17 -3.63 -1.99
CA THR A 54 37.77 -2.40 -1.44
C THR A 54 36.78 -1.24 -1.49
N GLY A 55 36.64 -0.53 -0.37
CA GLY A 55 35.76 0.64 -0.22
C GLY A 55 34.34 0.35 0.27
N THR A 56 33.95 -0.92 0.48
CA THR A 56 32.65 -1.26 1.09
C THR A 56 32.84 -1.64 2.55
N THR A 57 32.27 -0.87 3.48
CA THR A 57 32.18 -1.22 4.90
C THR A 57 31.37 -2.51 5.12
N ALA A 58 31.63 -3.21 6.24
CA ALA A 58 30.90 -4.43 6.59
C ALA A 58 29.37 -4.20 6.66
N THR A 59 28.96 -3.00 7.08
CA THR A 59 27.57 -2.54 7.13
C THR A 59 26.93 -2.43 5.74
N THR A 60 27.64 -1.87 4.75
CA THR A 60 27.13 -1.73 3.38
C THR A 60 26.96 -3.08 2.69
N ARG A 61 27.84 -4.06 2.97
CA ARG A 61 27.69 -5.42 2.43
C ARG A 61 26.46 -6.13 3.01
N LYS A 62 26.28 -6.08 4.34
CA LYS A 62 25.08 -6.64 5.00
C LYS A 62 23.79 -6.02 4.46
N ALA A 63 23.77 -4.70 4.24
CA ALA A 63 22.60 -4.01 3.70
C ALA A 63 22.29 -4.40 2.24
N GLU A 64 23.30 -4.58 1.39
CA GLU A 64 23.11 -5.05 0.01
C GLU A 64 22.65 -6.52 -0.04
N GLU A 65 23.17 -7.36 0.86
CA GLU A 65 22.80 -8.77 0.96
C GLU A 65 21.36 -8.94 1.45
N GLN A 66 20.94 -8.16 2.45
CA GLN A 66 19.55 -8.09 2.89
C GLN A 66 18.61 -7.63 1.76
N LYS A 67 18.96 -6.56 1.02
CA LYS A 67 18.15 -6.12 -0.13
C LYS A 67 18.06 -7.17 -1.23
N LYS A 68 19.14 -7.93 -1.47
CA LYS A 68 19.14 -9.03 -2.45
C LYS A 68 18.25 -10.17 -1.97
N GLN A 69 18.33 -10.56 -0.70
CA GLN A 69 17.45 -11.56 -0.09
C GLN A 69 15.98 -11.14 -0.12
N GLU A 70 15.67 -9.89 0.22
CA GLU A 70 14.32 -9.34 0.17
C GLU A 70 13.76 -9.32 -1.27
N LYS A 71 14.58 -8.95 -2.26
CA LYS A 71 14.17 -8.99 -3.67
C LYS A 71 13.92 -10.41 -4.16
N LEU A 72 14.70 -11.38 -3.71
CA LEU A 72 14.49 -12.80 -4.02
C LEU A 72 13.23 -13.34 -3.33
N ALA A 73 13.03 -13.01 -2.05
CA ALA A 73 11.83 -13.37 -1.30
C ALA A 73 10.56 -12.77 -1.93
N ARG A 74 10.60 -11.49 -2.34
CA ARG A 74 9.49 -10.84 -3.05
C ARG A 74 9.18 -11.52 -4.37
N LYS A 75 10.19 -11.91 -5.15
CA LYS A 75 10.00 -12.64 -6.41
C LYS A 75 9.45 -14.04 -6.18
N ALA A 76 9.92 -14.74 -5.15
CA ALA A 76 9.41 -16.06 -4.77
C ALA A 76 7.94 -15.96 -4.34
N LEU A 77 7.59 -14.97 -3.52
CA LEU A 77 6.22 -14.72 -3.09
C LEU A 77 5.29 -14.33 -4.25
N GLN A 78 5.75 -13.50 -5.20
CA GLN A 78 4.98 -13.20 -6.40
C GLN A 78 4.79 -14.43 -7.30
N LYS A 79 5.81 -15.29 -7.41
CA LYS A 79 5.70 -16.54 -8.18
C LYS A 79 4.76 -17.54 -7.50
N ALA A 80 4.80 -17.65 -6.17
CA ALA A 80 3.88 -18.47 -5.39
C ALA A 80 2.44 -17.97 -5.55
N LYS A 81 2.19 -16.67 -5.39
CA LYS A 81 0.87 -16.06 -5.62
C LYS A 81 0.35 -16.30 -7.03
N LYS A 82 1.21 -16.16 -8.05
CA LYS A 82 0.80 -16.42 -9.44
C LYS A 82 0.50 -17.90 -9.67
N ALA A 83 1.26 -18.82 -9.07
CA ALA A 83 1.02 -20.25 -9.18
C ALA A 83 -0.27 -20.68 -8.44
N GLU A 84 -0.56 -20.06 -7.30
CA GLU A 84 -1.83 -20.22 -6.58
C GLU A 84 -3.00 -19.69 -7.42
N GLU A 85 -2.86 -18.49 -8.00
CA GLU A 85 -3.86 -17.91 -8.90
C GLU A 85 -4.09 -18.80 -10.13
N GLU A 86 -3.02 -19.34 -10.73
CA GLU A 86 -3.11 -20.24 -11.87
C GLU A 86 -3.69 -21.61 -11.50
N ALA A 87 -3.43 -22.14 -10.30
CA ALA A 87 -4.08 -23.36 -9.82
C ALA A 87 -5.58 -23.13 -9.53
N LEU A 88 -5.93 -22.00 -8.93
CA LEU A 88 -7.30 -21.67 -8.54
C LEU A 88 -8.18 -21.30 -9.75
N PHE A 89 -7.63 -20.53 -10.69
CA PHE A 89 -8.36 -20.04 -11.87
C PHE A 89 -8.10 -20.85 -13.14
N GLY A 90 -6.99 -21.57 -13.23
CA GLY A 90 -6.67 -22.41 -14.40
C GLY A 90 -7.61 -23.60 -14.55
N GLU A 91 -8.02 -24.23 -13.43
CA GLU A 91 -9.02 -25.31 -13.45
C GLU A 91 -10.40 -24.77 -13.87
N ALA A 92 -10.79 -23.59 -13.40
CA ALA A 92 -12.03 -22.93 -13.78
C ALA A 92 -12.05 -22.47 -15.25
N LEU A 93 -10.93 -21.96 -15.77
CA LEU A 93 -10.81 -21.54 -17.18
C LEU A 93 -10.80 -22.75 -18.13
N MET A 94 -10.15 -23.85 -17.73
CA MET A 94 -10.13 -25.11 -18.49
C MET A 94 -11.48 -25.84 -18.44
N ALA A 95 -12.27 -25.71 -17.38
CA ALA A 95 -13.63 -26.24 -17.31
C ALA A 95 -14.59 -25.50 -18.26
N VAL A 96 -14.39 -24.19 -18.48
CA VAL A 96 -15.12 -23.40 -19.48
C VAL A 96 -14.68 -23.71 -20.91
N SER A 97 -13.38 -23.94 -21.15
CA SER A 97 -12.88 -24.22 -22.51
C SER A 97 -13.08 -25.68 -22.94
N LYS A 98 -13.09 -26.65 -22.00
CA LYS A 98 -13.35 -28.07 -22.30
C LYS A 98 -14.84 -28.38 -22.54
N LYS A 99 -15.74 -27.45 -22.21
CA LYS A 99 -17.17 -27.47 -22.59
C LYS A 99 -17.49 -26.54 -23.78
N GLY A 100 -16.51 -26.29 -24.64
CA GLY A 100 -16.64 -25.52 -25.89
C GLY A 100 -16.56 -26.38 -27.16
N GLY A 101 -16.95 -27.65 -27.08
CA GLY A 101 -16.86 -28.62 -28.18
C GLY A 101 -18.19 -29.31 -28.48
N SER A 102 -19.28 -28.56 -28.62
CA SER A 102 -20.45 -29.05 -29.35
C SER A 102 -21.05 -27.90 -30.12
N LYS A 103 -21.11 -28.06 -31.45
CA LYS A 103 -21.82 -27.18 -32.36
C LYS A 103 -23.26 -27.05 -31.86
N PHE A 104 -23.65 -25.83 -31.53
CA PHE A 104 -25.06 -25.50 -31.35
C PHE A 104 -25.66 -25.33 -32.74
N ASP A 105 -26.09 -26.46 -33.34
CA ASP A 105 -26.86 -26.43 -34.57
C ASP A 105 -28.21 -25.74 -34.30
N GLY A 106 -28.42 -24.63 -34.99
CA GLY A 106 -29.60 -23.81 -34.88
C GLY A 106 -30.82 -24.51 -35.47
N LYS A 107 -31.51 -25.31 -34.67
CA LYS A 107 -32.96 -25.57 -34.67
C LYS A 107 -33.19 -26.87 -33.89
N GLU A 108 -33.75 -26.73 -32.69
CA GLU A 108 -34.94 -27.46 -32.22
C GLU A 108 -35.06 -27.31 -30.70
N GLY A 109 -36.28 -26.99 -30.27
CA GLY A 109 -36.82 -27.38 -28.97
C GLY A 109 -36.33 -26.62 -27.75
N LYS A 110 -37.27 -25.91 -27.10
CA LYS A 110 -37.20 -25.63 -25.66
C LYS A 110 -36.79 -26.89 -24.91
N VAL A 111 -35.54 -26.96 -24.46
CA VAL A 111 -35.18 -27.80 -23.32
C VAL A 111 -35.13 -26.83 -22.15
N GLU A 112 -36.28 -26.68 -21.48
CA GLU A 112 -36.29 -26.08 -20.15
C GLU A 112 -35.23 -26.81 -19.32
N ALA A 113 -34.33 -26.05 -18.71
CA ALA A 113 -33.36 -26.61 -17.79
C ALA A 113 -34.14 -27.26 -16.65
N LYS A 114 -34.37 -28.58 -16.73
CA LYS A 114 -34.78 -29.38 -15.58
C LYS A 114 -33.71 -29.16 -14.53
N GLY A 115 -34.07 -28.39 -13.51
CA GLY A 115 -33.25 -28.22 -12.33
C GLY A 115 -32.91 -29.58 -11.74
N ARG A 116 -31.86 -29.59 -10.92
CA ARG A 116 -31.35 -30.76 -10.19
C ARG A 116 -32.41 -31.47 -9.31
N ASP A 117 -33.59 -30.88 -9.18
CA ASP A 117 -34.71 -31.33 -8.35
C ASP A 117 -35.81 -32.11 -9.12
N HIS A 118 -35.68 -32.33 -10.44
CA HIS A 118 -36.76 -32.96 -11.21
C HIS A 118 -36.74 -34.52 -11.20
N ASP A 119 -35.86 -35.16 -10.43
CA ASP A 119 -35.85 -36.63 -10.29
C ASP A 119 -35.53 -37.08 -8.86
N ASP A 120 -36.11 -36.41 -7.86
CA ASP A 120 -36.06 -36.88 -6.47
C ASP A 120 -37.44 -37.39 -6.01
N GLY A 121 -37.99 -38.30 -6.83
CA GLY A 121 -39.13 -39.14 -6.46
C GLY A 121 -38.78 -40.30 -5.52
N GLU A 122 -37.50 -40.45 -5.17
CA GLU A 122 -37.05 -41.36 -4.11
C GLU A 122 -36.59 -40.55 -2.90
N LYS A 123 -37.15 -40.89 -1.74
CA LYS A 123 -36.80 -40.30 -0.44
C LYS A 123 -35.30 -40.47 -0.20
N LYS A 124 -34.47 -39.50 -0.62
CA LYS A 124 -33.09 -39.36 -0.15
C LYS A 124 -33.17 -39.16 1.36
N GLY A 125 -32.90 -40.24 2.10
CA GLY A 125 -32.84 -40.22 3.55
C GLY A 125 -31.92 -39.09 3.98
N GLY A 126 -32.49 -38.05 4.60
CA GLY A 126 -31.73 -36.91 5.06
C GLY A 126 -30.56 -37.39 5.90
N THR A 127 -29.35 -36.95 5.56
CA THR A 127 -28.14 -37.20 6.34
C THR A 127 -28.48 -36.95 7.81
N SER A 128 -28.34 -37.99 8.64
CA SER A 128 -28.76 -37.91 10.04
C SER A 128 -28.10 -36.70 10.69
N ARG A 129 -28.78 -36.07 11.66
CA ARG A 129 -28.24 -34.89 12.36
C ARG A 129 -26.81 -35.14 12.90
N ALA A 130 -26.51 -36.37 13.29
CA ALA A 130 -25.18 -36.82 13.68
C ALA A 130 -24.16 -36.77 12.52
N MET A 131 -24.52 -37.30 11.35
CA MET A 131 -23.67 -37.27 10.16
C MET A 131 -23.46 -35.83 9.65
N LYS A 132 -24.49 -34.98 9.74
CA LYS A 132 -24.38 -33.54 9.44
C LYS A 132 -23.46 -32.80 10.41
N MET A 133 -23.44 -33.17 11.69
CA MET A 133 -22.49 -32.64 12.67
C MET A 133 -21.07 -33.14 12.43
N MET A 134 -20.90 -34.42 12.05
CA MET A 134 -19.59 -34.98 11.70
C MET A 134 -18.95 -34.23 10.54
N PHE A 135 -19.69 -34.01 9.44
CA PHE A 135 -19.18 -33.24 8.31
C PHE A 135 -18.88 -31.77 8.65
N GLN A 136 -19.59 -31.17 9.61
CA GLN A 136 -19.27 -29.82 10.08
C GLN A 136 -18.02 -29.78 10.95
N MET A 137 -17.77 -30.82 11.76
CA MET A 137 -16.55 -30.95 12.52
C MET A 137 -15.35 -31.21 11.61
N ASP A 138 -15.48 -32.12 10.63
CA ASP A 138 -14.44 -32.40 9.63
C ASP A 138 -14.12 -31.15 8.79
N ALA A 139 -15.14 -30.37 8.39
CA ALA A 139 -14.93 -29.12 7.67
C ALA A 139 -14.18 -28.08 8.52
N LYS A 140 -14.50 -28.00 9.81
CA LYS A 140 -13.85 -27.09 10.75
C LYS A 140 -12.41 -27.51 11.04
N GLU A 141 -12.15 -28.80 11.19
CA GLU A 141 -10.80 -29.35 11.38
C GLU A 141 -9.93 -29.13 10.15
N MET A 142 -10.49 -29.26 8.95
CA MET A 142 -9.80 -28.92 7.70
C MET A 142 -9.51 -27.42 7.59
N GLU A 143 -10.44 -26.54 8.00
CA GLU A 143 -10.22 -25.10 8.06
C GLU A 143 -9.14 -24.72 9.08
N GLU A 144 -9.11 -25.37 10.24
CA GLU A 144 -8.09 -25.19 11.26
C GLU A 144 -6.71 -25.68 10.77
N ARG A 145 -6.65 -26.82 10.10
CA ARG A 145 -5.44 -27.32 9.44
C ARG A 145 -4.95 -26.38 8.34
N LEU A 146 -5.86 -25.85 7.52
CA LEU A 146 -5.55 -24.82 6.51
C LEU A 146 -5.03 -23.54 7.16
N LYS A 147 -5.44 -23.23 8.39
CA LYS A 147 -4.99 -22.06 9.15
C LYS A 147 -3.63 -22.27 9.82
N GLU A 148 -3.28 -23.51 10.13
CA GLU A 148 -1.96 -23.92 10.64
C GLU A 148 -0.89 -23.98 9.56
N ASP A 149 -1.28 -24.08 8.28
CA ASP A 149 -0.33 -24.06 7.19
C ASP A 149 0.47 -22.74 7.18
N PRO A 150 1.81 -22.79 7.09
CA PRO A 150 2.66 -21.59 7.14
C PRO A 150 2.47 -20.65 5.93
N ASN A 151 1.68 -21.05 4.94
CA ASN A 151 1.31 -20.26 3.77
C ASN A 151 -0.15 -19.77 3.81
N TYR A 152 -0.87 -19.98 4.91
CA TYR A 152 -2.23 -19.45 5.09
C TYR A 152 -2.21 -17.92 5.06
N VAL A 153 -2.98 -17.36 4.13
CA VAL A 153 -3.21 -15.91 4.07
C VAL A 153 -4.62 -15.65 4.60
N PRO A 154 -4.77 -15.07 5.80
CA PRO A 154 -6.08 -14.78 6.34
C PRO A 154 -6.86 -13.87 5.39
N THR A 155 -8.09 -14.28 5.08
CA THR A 155 -9.00 -13.54 4.23
C THR A 155 -9.40 -12.22 4.91
N LEU A 156 -10.07 -11.34 4.17
CA LEU A 156 -10.60 -10.11 4.76
C LEU A 156 -11.69 -10.45 5.80
N GLU A 157 -12.48 -11.46 5.49
CA GLU A 157 -13.55 -12.02 6.32
C GLU A 157 -12.98 -12.56 7.64
N ASP A 158 -11.87 -13.30 7.60
CA ASP A 158 -11.19 -13.83 8.79
C ASP A 158 -10.70 -12.71 9.71
N LYS A 159 -10.15 -11.64 9.11
CA LYS A 159 -9.67 -10.48 9.86
C LYS A 159 -10.83 -9.73 10.52
N ILE A 160 -11.92 -9.53 9.77
CA ILE A 160 -13.13 -8.88 10.30
C ILE A 160 -13.71 -9.70 11.46
N GLU A 161 -13.79 -11.03 11.31
CA GLU A 161 -14.33 -11.88 12.36
C GLU A 161 -13.41 -11.93 13.58
N ALA A 162 -12.09 -12.01 13.40
CA ALA A 162 -11.13 -11.90 14.50
C ALA A 162 -11.26 -10.56 15.26
N GLU A 163 -11.44 -9.45 14.54
CA GLU A 163 -11.67 -8.13 15.15
C GLU A 163 -13.01 -8.06 15.90
N ARG A 164 -14.08 -8.65 15.35
CA ARG A 164 -15.38 -8.76 16.04
C ARG A 164 -15.26 -9.54 17.33
N GLN A 165 -14.61 -10.71 17.30
CA GLN A 165 -14.41 -11.52 18.50
C GLN A 165 -13.58 -10.78 19.56
N LYS A 166 -12.51 -10.09 19.14
CA LYS A 166 -11.71 -9.25 20.04
C LYS A 166 -12.56 -8.13 20.68
N LYS A 167 -13.39 -7.44 19.90
CA LYS A 167 -14.27 -6.39 20.42
C LYS A 167 -15.33 -6.94 21.36
N LEU A 168 -15.90 -8.10 21.05
CA LEU A 168 -16.85 -8.79 21.93
C LEU A 168 -16.20 -9.20 23.25
N ALA A 169 -14.96 -9.70 23.22
CA ALA A 169 -14.20 -10.01 24.43
C ALA A 169 -13.91 -8.75 25.27
N GLU A 170 -13.52 -7.64 24.63
CA GLU A 170 -13.31 -6.34 25.30
C GLU A 170 -14.61 -5.80 25.93
N LEU A 171 -15.74 -5.91 25.22
CA LEU A 171 -17.06 -5.50 25.71
C LEU A 171 -17.51 -6.37 26.89
N LYS A 172 -17.30 -7.69 26.80
CA LYS A 172 -17.55 -8.62 27.92
C LYS A 172 -16.66 -8.29 29.13
N ALA A 173 -15.37 -8.03 28.91
CA ALA A 173 -14.42 -7.71 29.97
C ALA A 173 -14.72 -6.36 30.64
N SER A 174 -15.15 -5.36 29.87
CA SER A 174 -15.55 -4.03 30.38
C SER A 174 -16.97 -4.00 30.95
N GLY A 175 -17.73 -5.10 30.86
CA GLY A 175 -19.14 -5.17 31.28
C GLY A 175 -20.09 -4.29 30.46
N ASN A 176 -19.60 -3.65 29.41
CA ASN A 176 -20.36 -2.70 28.59
C ASN A 176 -20.98 -3.41 27.39
N LYS A 177 -22.27 -3.16 27.13
CA LYS A 177 -23.01 -3.77 26.00
C LYS A 177 -22.84 -3.06 24.66
N GLY A 178 -21.95 -2.06 24.61
CA GLY A 178 -21.74 -1.19 23.45
C GLY A 178 -22.84 -0.13 23.29
N THR A 179 -22.59 0.86 22.44
CA THR A 179 -23.58 1.90 22.10
C THR A 179 -24.52 1.34 21.03
N PRO A 180 -25.85 1.29 21.28
CA PRO A 180 -26.80 0.86 20.26
C PRO A 180 -26.79 1.83 19.08
N VAL A 181 -26.90 1.28 17.87
CA VAL A 181 -26.96 2.07 16.63
C VAL A 181 -28.38 2.57 16.45
N THR A 182 -28.70 3.71 17.06
CA THR A 182 -29.96 4.44 16.86
C THR A 182 -29.69 5.64 15.97
N GLU A 183 -30.73 6.26 15.40
CA GLU A 183 -30.56 7.42 14.54
C GLU A 183 -29.86 8.59 15.26
N ALA A 184 -30.17 8.80 16.55
CA ALA A 184 -29.55 9.84 17.36
C ALA A 184 -28.04 9.56 17.55
N THR A 185 -27.67 8.34 17.98
CA THR A 185 -26.26 7.99 18.20
C THR A 185 -25.47 7.95 16.89
N PHE A 186 -26.14 7.61 15.78
CA PHE A 186 -25.53 7.64 14.46
C PHE A 186 -25.29 9.07 13.97
N LYS A 187 -26.24 10.00 14.14
CA LYS A 187 -26.04 11.43 13.81
C LYS A 187 -24.90 12.03 14.62
N GLU A 188 -24.84 11.76 15.93
CA GLU A 188 -23.72 12.16 16.78
C GLU A 188 -22.39 11.57 16.29
N TRP A 189 -22.36 10.30 15.89
CA TRP A 189 -21.19 9.68 15.30
C TRP A 189 -20.78 10.34 13.97
N GLN A 190 -21.73 10.66 13.10
CA GLN A 190 -21.48 11.35 11.84
C GLN A 190 -20.91 12.74 12.06
N GLU A 191 -21.50 13.52 12.97
CA GLU A 191 -20.98 14.85 13.35
C GLU A 191 -19.59 14.74 13.97
N ARG A 192 -19.37 13.77 14.86
CA ARG A 192 -18.04 13.51 15.44
C ARG A 192 -17.02 13.14 14.36
N LYS A 193 -17.41 12.34 13.37
CA LYS A 193 -16.56 12.01 12.21
C LYS A 193 -16.28 13.23 11.35
N ARG A 194 -17.29 14.07 11.09
CA ARG A 194 -17.14 15.31 10.33
C ARG A 194 -16.20 16.28 11.04
N LYS A 195 -16.42 16.55 12.34
CA LYS A 195 -15.55 17.38 13.18
C LYS A 195 -14.13 16.83 13.27
N ARG A 196 -13.94 15.51 13.39
CA ARG A 196 -12.61 14.88 13.38
C ARG A 196 -11.89 15.13 12.06
N LYS A 197 -12.60 14.94 10.94
CA LYS A 197 -12.04 15.16 9.60
C LYS A 197 -11.70 16.64 9.36
N GLU A 198 -12.60 17.54 9.75
CA GLU A 198 -12.37 18.98 9.72
C GLU A 198 -11.14 19.34 10.56
N ALA A 199 -11.04 18.88 11.81
CA ALA A 199 -9.88 19.17 12.67
C ALA A 199 -8.55 18.63 12.11
N GLU A 200 -8.56 17.45 11.49
CA GLU A 200 -7.39 16.90 10.79
C GLU A 200 -7.00 17.77 9.60
N ALA A 201 -7.97 18.22 8.81
CA ALA A 201 -7.76 19.18 7.72
C ALA A 201 -7.20 20.51 8.23
N LYS A 202 -7.73 21.07 9.33
CA LYS A 202 -7.22 22.30 9.96
C LYS A 202 -5.76 22.13 10.40
N LYS A 203 -5.42 21.02 11.06
CA LYS A 203 -4.05 20.73 11.50
C LYS A 203 -3.10 20.57 10.32
N LEU A 204 -3.54 19.93 9.23
CA LEU A 204 -2.72 19.76 8.04
C LEU A 204 -2.40 21.09 7.36
N VAL A 205 -3.40 21.98 7.26
CA VAL A 205 -3.21 23.35 6.77
C VAL A 205 -2.25 24.12 7.69
N GLU A 206 -2.47 24.11 9.00
CA GLU A 206 -1.60 24.81 9.95
C GLU A 206 -0.15 24.31 9.90
N GLN A 207 0.07 23.00 9.78
CA GLN A 207 1.40 22.42 9.58
C GLN A 207 2.05 22.86 8.28
N GLU A 208 1.28 23.00 7.19
CA GLU A 208 1.78 23.48 5.92
C GLU A 208 2.11 24.98 5.98
N MET A 209 1.28 25.78 6.65
CA MET A 209 1.49 27.22 6.85
C MET A 209 2.70 27.51 7.74
N LYS A 210 3.02 26.64 8.72
CA LYS A 210 4.24 26.75 9.55
C LYS A 210 5.54 26.42 8.81
N LYS A 211 5.50 25.90 7.58
CA LYS A 211 6.72 25.61 6.81
C LYS A 211 7.34 26.91 6.31
N LYS A 212 8.60 27.14 6.69
CA LYS A 212 9.43 28.36 6.49
C LYS A 212 9.54 28.92 5.05
N LYS A 213 8.97 28.27 4.04
CA LYS A 213 9.01 28.73 2.64
C LYS A 213 7.63 29.09 2.09
N GLY A 214 6.63 29.33 2.96
CA GLY A 214 5.24 29.50 2.58
C GLY A 214 4.77 28.25 1.84
N GLY A 215 4.60 27.13 2.56
CA GLY A 215 4.26 25.83 1.98
C GLY A 215 3.05 25.88 1.03
N LYS A 216 2.64 24.75 0.47
CA LYS A 216 1.48 24.69 -0.44
C LYS A 216 0.14 24.95 0.27
N GLY A 217 0.14 25.69 1.39
CA GLY A 217 -0.95 26.11 2.25
C GLY A 217 -2.22 25.31 2.07
N LEU A 218 -3.24 25.98 1.55
CA LEU A 218 -4.56 25.45 1.33
C LEU A 218 -4.59 24.34 0.24
N SER A 219 -3.63 24.28 -0.68
CA SER A 219 -3.54 23.25 -1.75
C SER A 219 -3.28 21.83 -1.25
N VAL A 220 -2.95 21.62 0.03
CA VAL A 220 -2.78 20.27 0.60
C VAL A 220 -4.11 19.55 0.82
N LEU A 221 -5.21 20.30 0.95
CA LEU A 221 -6.54 19.74 1.12
C LEU A 221 -7.18 19.40 -0.23
N SER A 222 -7.96 18.31 -0.27
CA SER A 222 -8.80 18.02 -1.45
C SER A 222 -9.89 19.09 -1.62
N GLY A 223 -10.37 19.33 -2.84
CA GLY A 223 -11.38 20.39 -3.11
C GLY A 223 -12.63 20.28 -2.22
N ARG A 224 -13.07 19.06 -1.89
CA ARG A 224 -14.18 18.84 -0.95
C ARG A 224 -13.84 19.23 0.49
N GLU A 225 -12.59 19.04 0.93
CA GLU A 225 -12.13 19.48 2.24
C GLU A 225 -11.97 21.00 2.30
N LEU A 226 -11.53 21.61 1.20
CA LEU A 226 -11.47 23.05 1.05
C LEU A 226 -12.82 23.72 1.18
N TYR A 227 -13.83 23.18 0.51
CA TYR A 227 -15.20 23.66 0.61
C TYR A 227 -15.72 23.62 2.06
N ASN A 228 -15.39 22.57 2.82
CA ASN A 228 -15.78 22.47 4.23
C ASN A 228 -14.96 23.38 5.15
N TYR A 229 -13.70 23.62 4.82
CA TYR A 229 -12.80 24.48 5.62
C TYR A 229 -13.09 25.97 5.40
N LYS A 230 -13.28 26.40 4.14
CA LYS A 230 -13.58 27.78 3.75
C LYS A 230 -14.59 27.78 2.59
N LYS A 231 -15.87 27.61 2.94
CA LYS A 231 -16.98 27.60 1.96
C LYS A 231 -17.07 28.90 1.16
N ASP A 232 -16.68 30.02 1.75
CA ASP A 232 -16.72 31.33 1.11
C ASP A 232 -15.79 31.45 -0.10
N LEU A 233 -14.77 30.59 -0.22
CA LEU A 233 -13.89 30.55 -1.40
C LEU A 233 -14.59 30.00 -2.65
N PHE A 234 -15.75 29.36 -2.48
CA PHE A 234 -16.51 28.68 -3.55
C PHE A 234 -17.87 29.33 -3.80
N LYS A 235 -18.02 30.61 -3.45
CA LYS A 235 -19.17 31.38 -3.96
C LYS A 235 -18.84 31.69 -5.42
N ASP A 236 -19.65 31.17 -6.34
CA ASP A 236 -19.57 31.57 -7.74
C ASP A 236 -19.70 33.09 -7.79
N GLN A 237 -18.65 33.75 -8.25
CA GLN A 237 -18.70 35.18 -8.51
C GLN A 237 -19.74 35.36 -9.61
N ASP A 238 -20.83 36.04 -9.28
CA ASP A 238 -22.02 36.19 -10.12
C ASP A 238 -21.62 36.60 -11.54
N ASP A 239 -22.40 36.06 -12.47
CA ASP A 239 -22.28 35.98 -13.93
C ASP A 239 -21.95 37.25 -14.74
N GLY A 240 -20.86 37.97 -14.45
CA GLY A 240 -20.47 39.13 -15.27
C GLY A 240 -19.18 39.88 -14.93
N GLY A 241 -18.29 39.33 -14.11
CA GLY A 241 -17.03 39.99 -13.72
C GLY A 241 -15.82 39.45 -14.48
N GLU A 242 -15.01 40.37 -15.03
CA GLU A 242 -13.68 40.19 -15.64
C GLU A 242 -12.87 39.02 -15.06
N ASP A 243 -12.20 38.24 -15.92
CA ASP A 243 -11.34 37.10 -15.57
C ASP A 243 -10.32 37.50 -14.48
N VAL A 244 -10.67 37.27 -13.21
CA VAL A 244 -9.79 37.55 -12.08
C VAL A 244 -8.67 36.52 -12.09
N THR A 245 -7.45 36.97 -12.36
CA THR A 245 -6.31 36.07 -12.44
C THR A 245 -5.92 35.57 -11.06
N ILE A 246 -5.26 34.40 -10.98
CA ILE A 246 -4.83 33.80 -9.69
C ILE A 246 -3.94 34.77 -8.89
N ASP A 247 -3.23 35.67 -9.58
CA ASP A 247 -2.37 36.68 -8.96
C ASP A 247 -3.17 37.77 -8.24
N ASP A 248 -4.33 38.18 -8.76
CA ASP A 248 -5.21 39.18 -8.12
C ASP A 248 -5.87 38.65 -6.82
N VAL A 249 -6.08 37.33 -6.75
CA VAL A 249 -6.61 36.67 -5.54
C VAL A 249 -5.53 36.55 -4.47
N ALA A 250 -4.26 36.39 -4.85
CA ALA A 250 -3.13 36.31 -3.92
C ALA A 250 -2.86 37.65 -3.21
N GLU A 251 -2.93 38.78 -3.94
CA GLU A 251 -2.73 40.11 -3.34
C GLU A 251 -3.84 40.50 -2.35
N LYS A 252 -5.11 40.21 -2.66
CA LYS A 252 -6.23 40.50 -1.75
C LYS A 252 -6.19 39.67 -0.46
N VAL A 253 -5.67 38.45 -0.52
CA VAL A 253 -5.51 37.60 0.67
C VAL A 253 -4.41 38.13 1.58
N ASP A 254 -3.29 38.63 1.03
CA ASP A 254 -2.17 39.18 1.81
C ASP A 254 -2.57 40.49 2.53
N ALA A 255 -3.31 41.37 1.86
CA ALA A 255 -3.82 42.61 2.46
C ALA A 255 -4.84 42.35 3.59
N SER A 256 -5.68 41.32 3.49
CA SER A 256 -6.63 40.94 4.55
C SER A 256 -5.99 40.23 5.76
N LEU A 257 -4.71 39.86 5.64
CA LEU A 257 -3.94 39.14 6.65
C LEU A 257 -3.12 40.10 7.53
N PHE A 258 -2.88 41.32 7.07
CA PHE A 258 -2.36 42.42 7.90
C PHE A 258 -3.54 43.25 8.39
N LEU A 259 -3.89 43.05 9.66
CA LEU A 259 -4.90 43.81 10.37
C LEU A 259 -4.48 45.29 10.41
N GLU A 260 -4.97 46.09 9.47
CA GLU A 260 -4.89 47.55 9.54
C GLU A 260 -5.91 48.00 10.61
N GLY A 261 -5.51 47.91 11.88
CA GLY A 261 -6.28 48.46 13.02
C GLY A 261 -6.39 47.59 14.28
N ASP A 262 -5.27 47.15 14.86
CA ASP A 262 -5.21 46.95 16.33
C ASP A 262 -3.94 47.64 16.84
N ASP A 263 -4.09 48.96 17.01
CA ASP A 263 -3.14 49.88 17.67
C ASP A 263 -3.41 49.94 19.20
N ASP A 264 -3.99 48.90 19.81
CA ASP A 264 -4.24 48.84 21.26
C ASP A 264 -3.25 47.93 21.99
N LEU A 265 -1.96 48.14 21.72
CA LEU A 265 -0.86 47.63 22.55
C LEU A 265 -0.51 48.67 23.64
N ASP A 266 -1.51 49.09 24.40
CA ASP A 266 -1.32 49.93 25.59
C ASP A 266 -1.42 49.08 26.87
N ASP A 267 -0.26 49.01 27.54
CA ASP A 267 -0.09 48.89 28.98
C ASP A 267 -0.53 47.59 29.68
N ILE A 268 0.31 46.55 29.57
CA ILE A 268 0.43 45.57 30.66
C ILE A 268 1.57 46.04 31.57
N GLY A 269 1.17 46.86 32.54
CA GLY A 269 2.03 47.36 33.61
C GLY A 269 2.67 46.23 34.42
N ASP A 270 3.90 46.52 34.82
CA ASP A 270 4.76 45.80 35.73
C ASP A 270 4.19 45.93 37.16
N ASP A 271 3.56 44.86 37.69
CA ASP A 271 3.62 44.43 39.11
C ASP A 271 3.03 43.00 39.29
#